data_AF-T1BID7-F1
#
_entry.id   AF-T1BID7-F1
#
_cell.length_a   1.000
_cell.length_b   1.000
_cell.length_c   1.000
_cell.angle_alpha   90.00
_cell.angle_beta   90.00
_cell.angle_gamma   90.00
#
_symmetry.space_group_name_H-M   'P 1'
#
loop_
_entity.id
_entity.type
_entity.pdbx_description
1 polymer ?
#
loop_
_entity_poly.entity_id
_entity_poly.type
_entity_poly.pdbx_seq_one_letter_code
_entity_poly.pdbx_strand_id
1 'polypeptide(L)'
;SAHEVRLTLHGAMTSPAFVRFIERLGEEKLKSFSTYDFLVLDYLRRDQAVPDHLKVCLPGLVAAGAVESIGRGRGVRYLLARSLYAALGGKGVYTRKKGLDRETNKALLLKHIQDNAATGSQMDEFRQVLPALVRSQIQVLLRELRKDQRVHKVGNTKAARWFPGAAPTDCNLEAPVQ
;
A
#
# COMPACT_ATOMS: atom_id res chain seq x y z
N SER A 1 2.91 50.68 -14.61
CA SER A 1 2.78 50.12 -13.26
C SER A 1 3.99 49.26 -12.96
N ALA A 2 4.78 49.64 -11.95
CA ALA A 2 5.96 48.90 -11.54
C ALA A 2 5.51 47.69 -10.73
N HIS A 3 5.75 46.48 -11.25
CA HIS A 3 5.38 45.25 -10.54
C HIS A 3 6.47 44.92 -9.51
N GLU A 4 6.10 44.96 -8.23
CA GLU A 4 6.95 44.50 -7.13
C GLU A 4 6.67 43.02 -6.85
N VAL A 5 7.71 42.20 -6.83
CA VAL A 5 7.64 40.78 -6.44
C VAL A 5 8.38 40.63 -5.12
N ARG A 6 7.69 40.24 -4.06
CA ARG A 6 8.30 39.89 -2.76
C ARG A 6 8.33 38.39 -2.58
N LEU A 7 9.52 37.86 -2.29
CA LEU A 7 9.74 36.47 -1.93
C LEU A 7 10.14 36.41 -0.44
N THR A 8 9.35 35.73 0.38
CA THR A 8 9.67 35.52 1.80
C THR A 8 10.18 34.10 2.00
N LEU A 9 11.48 33.97 2.27
CA LEU A 9 12.13 32.70 2.59
C LEU A 9 12.15 32.52 4.11
N HIS A 10 11.36 31.57 4.59
CA HIS A 10 11.38 31.19 6.00
C HIS A 10 12.52 30.18 6.24
N GLY A 11 13.66 30.66 6.75
CA GLY A 11 14.85 29.85 7.05
C GLY A 11 14.78 29.03 8.35
N ALA A 12 13.60 28.90 8.96
CA ALA A 12 13.45 28.16 10.21
C ALA A 12 13.49 26.64 9.92
N MET A 13 14.53 25.96 10.43
CA MET A 13 14.65 24.50 10.33
C MET A 13 13.49 23.81 11.05
N THR A 14 12.45 23.47 10.30
CA THR A 14 11.19 22.96 10.85
C THR A 14 11.30 21.53 11.37
N SER A 15 12.30 20.76 10.91
CA SER A 15 12.61 19.42 11.43
C SER A 15 14.07 19.03 11.15
N PRO A 16 14.97 19.17 12.13
CA PRO A 16 16.37 18.74 12.01
C PRO A 16 16.51 17.25 11.74
N ALA A 17 15.56 16.43 12.19
CA ALA A 17 15.53 15.00 11.94
C ALA A 17 15.19 14.65 10.48
N PHE A 18 14.38 15.48 9.80
CA PHE A 18 14.11 15.32 8.38
C PHE A 18 15.36 15.63 7.54
N VAL A 19 16.06 16.73 7.83
CA VAL A 19 17.30 17.12 7.13
C VAL A 19 18.37 16.02 7.26
N ARG A 20 18.63 15.55 8.48
CA ARG A 20 19.60 14.47 8.72
C ARG A 20 19.27 13.16 8.00
N PHE A 21 17.98 12.85 7.85
CA PHE A 21 17.57 11.67 7.08
C PHE A 21 17.84 11.87 5.59
N ILE A 22 17.54 13.05 5.04
CA ILE A 22 17.81 13.37 3.65
C ILE A 22 19.30 13.27 3.35
N GLU A 23 20.15 13.81 4.22
CA GLU A 23 21.61 13.71 4.12
C GLU A 23 22.04 12.24 4.12
N ARG A 24 21.61 11.47 5.11
CA ARG A 24 21.93 10.04 5.20
C ARG A 24 21.44 9.24 4.00
N LEU A 25 20.24 9.50 3.50
CA LEU A 25 19.67 8.76 2.37
C LEU A 25 20.37 9.12 1.06
N GLY A 26 20.83 10.37 0.90
CA GLY A 26 21.70 10.81 -0.20
C GLY A 26 23.13 10.25 -0.12
N GLU A 27 23.65 10.03 1.08
CA GLU A 27 24.95 9.37 1.29
C GLU A 27 24.89 7.86 1.03
N GLU A 28 23.86 7.18 1.55
CA GLU A 28 23.66 5.72 1.38
C GLU A 28 23.28 5.35 -0.06
N LYS A 29 22.61 6.25 -0.79
CA LYS A 29 22.22 6.06 -2.18
C LYS A 29 22.86 7.16 -3.01
N LEU A 30 23.97 6.83 -3.68
CA LEU A 30 24.82 7.63 -4.59
C LEU A 30 24.11 8.49 -5.68
N LYS A 31 22.79 8.67 -5.64
CA LYS A 31 22.03 9.64 -6.44
C LYS A 31 21.77 10.88 -5.59
N SER A 32 22.38 11.99 -5.99
CA SER A 32 21.98 13.32 -5.52
C SER A 32 20.49 13.53 -5.82
N PHE A 33 19.69 13.66 -4.77
CA PHE A 33 18.30 14.10 -4.92
C PHE A 33 18.29 15.50 -5.51
N SER A 34 17.40 15.74 -6.46
CA SER A 34 17.15 17.06 -7.02
C SER A 34 16.28 17.88 -6.07
N THR A 35 16.22 19.21 -6.29
CA THR A 35 15.27 20.08 -5.59
C THR A 35 13.83 19.60 -5.72
N TYR A 36 13.44 19.04 -6.87
CA TYR A 36 12.11 18.51 -7.10
C TYR A 36 11.80 17.28 -6.24
N ASP A 37 12.79 16.43 -6.00
CA ASP A 37 12.64 15.29 -5.10
C ASP A 37 12.38 15.75 -3.67
N PHE A 38 13.09 16.78 -3.20
CA PHE A 38 12.86 17.36 -1.87
C PHE A 38 11.48 17.99 -1.74
N LEU A 39 10.99 18.67 -2.79
CA LEU A 39 9.63 19.19 -2.79
C LEU A 39 8.60 18.07 -2.65
N VAL A 40 8.76 16.97 -3.39
CA VAL A 40 7.87 15.80 -3.26
C VAL A 40 7.89 15.24 -1.85
N LEU A 41 9.08 15.06 -1.26
CA LEU A 41 9.20 14.55 0.11
C LEU A 41 8.54 15.48 1.12
N ASP A 42 8.64 16.79 0.93
CA ASP A 42 7.96 17.77 1.78
C ASP A 42 6.43 17.75 1.61
N TYR A 43 5.90 17.63 0.38
CA TYR A 43 4.47 17.44 0.14
C TYR A 43 3.94 16.19 0.86
N LEU A 44 4.66 15.06 0.73
CA LEU A 44 4.29 13.80 1.40
C LEU A 44 4.39 13.91 2.92
N ARG A 45 5.36 14.66 3.45
CA ARG A 45 5.52 14.91 4.89
C ARG A 45 4.32 15.67 5.45
N ARG A 46 3.81 16.66 4.70
CA ARG A 46 2.68 17.52 5.06
C ARG A 46 1.31 16.90 4.76
N ASP A 47 1.26 15.64 4.31
CA ASP A 47 0.04 14.95 3.85
C ASP A 47 -0.71 15.71 2.74
N GLN A 48 0.04 16.43 1.90
CA GLN A 48 -0.51 17.19 0.78
C GLN A 48 -0.44 16.39 -0.52
N ALA A 49 -1.39 16.63 -1.42
CA ALA A 49 -1.38 16.02 -2.74
C ALA A 49 -0.17 16.52 -3.54
N VAL A 50 0.64 15.59 -4.04
CA VAL A 50 1.78 15.91 -4.90
C VAL A 50 1.27 16.46 -6.25
N PRO A 51 1.67 17.69 -6.65
CA PRO A 51 1.33 18.26 -7.94
C PRO A 51 1.72 17.37 -9.12
N ASP A 52 0.97 17.40 -10.22
CA ASP A 52 1.16 16.47 -11.35
C ASP A 52 2.56 16.54 -11.97
N HIS A 53 3.14 17.75 -12.08
CA HIS A 53 4.49 17.94 -12.61
C HIS A 53 5.58 17.30 -11.73
N LEU A 54 5.33 17.12 -10.42
CA LEU A 54 6.26 16.48 -9.49
C LEU A 54 6.07 14.97 -9.39
N LYS A 55 4.96 14.42 -9.91
CA LYS A 55 4.71 12.97 -9.88
C LYS A 55 5.74 12.18 -10.67
N VAL A 56 6.44 12.82 -11.61
CA VAL A 56 7.53 12.20 -12.40
C VAL A 56 8.71 11.74 -11.53
N CYS A 57 8.91 12.37 -10.36
CA CYS A 57 9.96 12.02 -9.40
C CYS A 57 9.62 10.79 -8.56
N LEU A 58 8.33 10.46 -8.40
CA LEU A 58 7.87 9.40 -7.49
C LEU A 58 8.49 8.02 -7.78
N PRO A 59 8.60 7.54 -9.04
CA PRO A 59 9.25 6.26 -9.31
C PRO A 59 10.71 6.23 -8.87
N GLY A 60 11.44 7.34 -9.07
CA GLY A 60 12.83 7.49 -8.64
C GLY A 60 12.97 7.45 -7.11
N LEU A 61 12.09 8.15 -6.40
CA LEU A 61 12.03 8.16 -4.94
C LEU A 61 11.65 6.80 -4.34
N VAL A 62 10.79 6.05 -5.03
CA VAL A 62 10.43 4.67 -4.64
C VAL A 62 11.60 3.72 -4.84
N ALA A 63 12.30 3.79 -5.98
CA ALA A 63 13.51 3.01 -6.21
C ALA A 63 14.63 3.37 -5.22
N ALA A 64 14.72 4.66 -4.88
CA ALA A 64 15.59 5.16 -3.83
C ALA A 64 15.07 4.85 -2.42
N GLY A 65 13.97 4.12 -2.24
CA GLY A 65 13.46 3.70 -0.91
C GLY A 65 13.19 4.85 0.07
N ALA A 66 13.06 6.09 -0.43
CA ALA A 66 12.66 7.25 0.33
C ALA A 66 11.13 7.32 0.46
N VAL A 67 10.42 6.72 -0.50
CA VAL A 67 8.97 6.67 -0.60
C VAL A 67 8.50 5.22 -0.80
N GLU A 68 7.39 4.86 -0.18
CA GLU A 68 6.67 3.61 -0.38
C GLU A 68 5.39 3.88 -1.18
N SER A 69 5.10 3.04 -2.17
CA SER A 69 3.83 3.07 -2.90
C SER A 69 2.84 2.06 -2.28
N ILE A 70 1.64 2.54 -1.97
CA ILE A 70 0.57 1.76 -1.36
C ILE A 70 -0.57 1.63 -2.38
N GLY A 71 -0.79 0.41 -2.87
CA GLY A 71 -1.85 0.10 -3.85
C GLY A 71 -1.30 -0.24 -5.24
N ARG A 72 -2.21 -0.38 -6.22
CA ARG A 72 -1.88 -0.65 -7.64
C ARG A 72 -2.82 0.16 -8.55
N GLY A 73 -2.27 0.75 -9.62
CA GLY A 73 -3.04 1.49 -10.64
C GLY A 73 -3.45 2.91 -10.23
N ARG A 74 -4.66 3.34 -10.62
CA ARG A 74 -5.15 4.74 -10.47
C ARG A 74 -5.39 5.19 -9.02
N GLY A 75 -5.33 4.29 -8.04
CA GLY A 75 -5.52 4.59 -6.61
C GLY A 75 -4.25 4.47 -5.77
N VAL A 76 -3.07 4.46 -6.39
CA VAL A 76 -1.79 4.38 -5.66
C VAL A 76 -1.63 5.62 -4.79
N ARG A 77 -1.36 5.39 -3.51
CA ARG A 77 -0.95 6.42 -2.56
C ARG A 77 0.54 6.30 -2.33
N TYR A 78 1.21 7.43 -2.13
CA TYR A 78 2.62 7.47 -1.81
C TYR A 78 2.78 7.92 -0.37
N LEU A 79 3.64 7.23 0.36
CA LEU A 79 3.94 7.54 1.75
C LEU A 79 5.46 7.60 1.90
N LEU A 80 5.96 8.46 2.79
CA LEU A 80 7.36 8.41 3.16
C LEU A 80 7.73 7.05 3.76
N ALA A 81 8.97 6.62 3.51
CA ALA A 81 9.48 5.33 3.96
C ALA A 81 9.40 5.16 5.48
N ARG A 82 9.19 3.92 5.93
CA ARG A 82 9.12 3.56 7.35
C ARG A 82 10.34 4.03 8.15
N SER A 83 11.53 3.98 7.54
CA SER A 83 12.79 4.43 8.17
C SER A 83 12.74 5.92 8.54
N LEU A 84 12.13 6.77 7.71
CA LEU A 84 11.99 8.19 8.00
C LEU A 84 11.03 8.42 9.17
N TYR A 85 9.87 7.75 9.18
CA TYR A 85 8.95 7.84 10.32
C TYR A 85 9.58 7.30 11.61
N ALA A 86 10.41 6.26 11.53
CA ALA A 86 11.14 5.74 12.68
C ALA A 86 12.19 6.74 13.19
N ALA A 87 12.93 7.40 12.29
CA ALA A 87 13.91 8.43 12.64
C ALA A 87 13.24 9.69 13.24
N LEU A 88 12.02 10.02 12.81
CA LEU A 88 11.23 11.13 13.34
C LEU A 88 10.51 10.80 14.67
N GLY A 89 10.73 9.62 15.26
CA GLY A 89 10.02 9.17 16.47
C GLY A 89 8.54 8.83 16.25
N GLY A 90 8.05 8.89 15.01
CA GLY A 90 6.66 8.76 14.61
C GLY A 90 6.26 7.34 14.18
N LYS A 91 6.76 6.29 14.84
CA LYS A 91 6.44 4.89 14.48
C LYS A 91 4.94 4.62 14.46
N GLY A 92 4.19 5.18 15.41
CA GLY A 92 2.72 5.09 15.45
C GLY A 92 2.01 5.90 14.36
N VAL A 93 2.61 7.01 13.91
CA VAL A 93 2.09 7.83 12.81
C VAL A 93 2.18 7.08 11.48
N TYR A 94 3.29 6.37 11.23
CA TYR A 94 3.42 5.51 10.06
C TYR A 94 2.34 4.43 10.03
N THR A 95 2.14 3.69 11.13
CA THR A 95 1.12 2.62 11.18
C THR A 95 -0.29 3.19 10.99
N ARG A 96 -0.61 4.36 11.56
CA ARG A 96 -1.90 5.04 11.34
C ARG A 96 -2.08 5.51 9.90
N LYS A 97 -1.05 6.12 9.29
CA LYS A 97 -1.10 6.66 7.92
C LYS A 97 -1.09 5.57 6.85
N LYS A 98 -0.34 4.49 7.09
CA LYS A 98 -0.40 3.28 6.27
C LYS A 98 -1.78 2.61 6.37
N GLY A 99 -2.47 2.80 7.50
CA GLY A 99 -3.75 2.18 7.83
C GLY A 99 -3.58 0.68 8.13
N LEU A 100 -4.68 -0.08 8.13
CA LEU A 100 -4.55 -1.52 7.87
C LEU A 100 -4.02 -1.67 6.46
N ASP A 101 -2.72 -1.98 6.34
CA ASP A 101 -2.10 -2.08 5.04
C ASP A 101 -2.72 -3.23 4.22
N ARG A 102 -2.46 -3.23 2.91
CA ARG A 102 -3.03 -4.22 2.00
C ARG A 102 -2.70 -5.66 2.43
N GLU A 103 -1.52 -5.89 2.99
CA GLU A 103 -1.09 -7.21 3.46
C GLU A 103 -1.76 -7.61 4.77
N THR A 104 -1.96 -6.66 5.67
CA THR A 104 -2.65 -6.82 6.95
C THR A 104 -4.12 -7.16 6.70
N ASN A 105 -4.77 -6.44 5.76
CA ASN A 105 -6.13 -6.76 5.32
C ASN A 105 -6.21 -8.18 4.71
N LYS A 106 -5.23 -8.56 3.86
CA LYS A 106 -5.15 -9.92 3.31
C LYS A 106 -4.95 -10.97 4.41
N ALA A 107 -4.10 -10.70 5.39
CA ALA A 107 -3.82 -11.60 6.50
C ALA A 107 -5.07 -11.80 7.38
N LEU A 108 -5.84 -10.74 7.64
CA LEU A 108 -7.12 -10.84 8.34
C LEU A 108 -8.15 -11.65 7.56
N LEU A 109 -8.28 -11.40 6.25
CA LEU A 109 -9.17 -12.21 5.39
C LEU A 109 -8.76 -13.68 5.39
N LEU A 110 -7.46 -13.95 5.27
CA LEU A 110 -6.94 -15.31 5.25
C LEU A 110 -7.16 -16.01 6.59
N LYS A 111 -6.88 -15.35 7.71
CA LYS A 111 -7.14 -15.89 9.04
C LYS A 111 -8.62 -16.25 9.19
N HIS A 112 -9.52 -15.35 8.78
CA HIS A 112 -10.96 -15.62 8.83
C HIS A 112 -11.39 -16.82 7.95
N ILE A 113 -10.82 -16.95 6.75
CA ILE A 113 -11.08 -18.09 5.86
C ILE A 113 -10.53 -19.40 6.45
N GLN A 114 -9.39 -19.36 7.12
CA GLN A 114 -8.81 -20.51 7.81
C GLN A 114 -9.66 -20.93 9.02
N ASP A 115 -10.11 -19.95 9.83
CA ASP A 115 -10.98 -20.21 10.98
C ASP A 115 -12.32 -20.82 10.55
N ASN A 116 -12.79 -20.51 9.33
CA ASN A 116 -14.04 -21.02 8.74
C ASN A 116 -13.79 -22.06 7.63
N ALA A 117 -12.69 -22.81 7.67
CA ALA A 117 -12.32 -23.75 6.61
C ALA A 117 -13.37 -24.83 6.30
N ALA A 118 -14.16 -25.24 7.30
CA ALA A 118 -15.16 -26.31 7.14
C ALA A 118 -16.40 -25.85 6.36
N THR A 119 -16.85 -24.62 6.57
CA THR A 119 -18.08 -24.07 5.96
C THR A 119 -17.77 -23.17 4.76
N GLY A 120 -16.60 -22.55 4.75
CA GLY A 120 -16.17 -21.54 3.78
C GLY A 120 -16.80 -20.18 4.03
N SER A 121 -16.07 -19.11 3.73
CA SER A 121 -16.51 -17.74 4.02
C SER A 121 -17.20 -17.07 2.83
N GLN A 122 -18.23 -16.28 3.11
CA GLN A 122 -18.99 -15.51 2.13
C GLN A 122 -18.56 -14.03 2.07
N MET A 123 -18.97 -13.35 1.00
CA MET A 123 -18.63 -11.94 0.79
C MET A 123 -19.15 -11.01 1.90
N ASP A 124 -20.32 -11.29 2.48
CA ASP A 124 -20.89 -10.45 3.52
C ASP A 124 -20.13 -10.57 4.85
N GLU A 125 -19.54 -11.72 5.15
CA GLU A 125 -18.65 -11.90 6.30
C GLU A 125 -17.36 -11.08 6.12
N PHE A 126 -16.77 -11.06 4.93
CA PHE A 126 -15.60 -10.22 4.66
C PHE A 126 -15.88 -8.73 4.84
N ARG A 127 -17.12 -8.27 4.58
CA ARG A 127 -17.53 -6.89 4.85
C ARG A 127 -17.63 -6.61 6.34
N GLN A 128 -17.93 -7.62 7.17
CA GLN A 128 -17.91 -7.49 8.63
C GLN A 128 -16.47 -7.46 9.17
N VAL A 129 -15.57 -8.26 8.60
CA VAL A 129 -14.15 -8.28 8.99
C VAL A 129 -13.45 -6.97 8.60
N LEU A 130 -13.76 -6.42 7.42
CA LEU A 130 -13.14 -5.19 6.90
C LEU A 130 -14.20 -4.13 6.57
N PRO A 131 -14.84 -3.48 7.57
CA PRO A 131 -15.94 -2.54 7.34
C PRO A 131 -15.51 -1.25 6.63
N ALA A 132 -14.21 -0.92 6.68
CA ALA A 132 -13.64 0.24 6.00
C ALA A 132 -13.45 0.03 4.49
N LEU A 133 -13.58 -1.20 3.97
CA LEU A 133 -13.37 -1.52 2.56
C LEU A 133 -14.70 -1.79 1.85
N VAL A 134 -14.80 -1.31 0.61
CA VAL A 134 -15.95 -1.62 -0.25
C VAL A 134 -15.78 -3.00 -0.92
N ARG A 135 -16.92 -3.61 -1.31
CA ARG A 135 -16.95 -4.95 -1.93
C ARG A 135 -15.95 -5.13 -3.08
N SER A 136 -15.80 -4.12 -3.94
CA SER A 136 -14.86 -4.15 -5.07
C SER A 136 -13.40 -4.23 -4.62
N GLN A 137 -13.03 -3.55 -3.53
CA GLN A 137 -11.69 -3.58 -2.96
C GLN A 137 -11.39 -4.96 -2.35
N ILE A 138 -12.34 -5.52 -1.58
CA ILE A 138 -12.23 -6.87 -1.01
C ILE A 138 -12.07 -7.91 -2.12
N GLN A 139 -12.83 -7.81 -3.20
CA GLN A 139 -12.67 -8.70 -4.37
C GLN A 139 -11.29 -8.61 -5.01
N VAL A 140 -10.62 -7.46 -4.97
CA VAL A 140 -9.24 -7.35 -5.48
C VAL A 140 -8.28 -8.10 -4.55
N LEU A 141 -8.46 -7.97 -3.22
CA LEU A 141 -7.62 -8.68 -2.23
C LEU A 141 -7.78 -10.20 -2.36
N LEU A 142 -9.02 -10.69 -2.48
CA LEU A 142 -9.30 -12.13 -2.65
C LEU A 142 -8.73 -12.68 -3.96
N ARG A 143 -8.79 -11.91 -5.06
CA ARG A 143 -8.15 -12.30 -6.33
C ARG A 143 -6.64 -12.40 -6.22
N GLU A 144 -6.02 -11.53 -5.45
CA GLU A 144 -4.57 -11.62 -5.18
C GLU A 144 -4.25 -12.83 -4.32
N LEU A 145 -4.98 -13.06 -3.22
CA LEU A 145 -4.82 -14.27 -2.40
C LEU A 145 -5.00 -15.57 -3.20
N ARG A 146 -5.91 -15.56 -4.18
CA ARG A 146 -6.10 -16.69 -5.11
C ARG A 146 -4.93 -16.84 -6.08
N LYS A 147 -4.39 -15.74 -6.59
CA LYS A 147 -3.18 -15.75 -7.45
C LYS A 147 -2.00 -16.34 -6.69
N ASP A 148 -1.89 -16.03 -5.40
CA ASP A 148 -0.88 -16.55 -4.49
C ASP A 148 -1.20 -18.00 -4.01
N GLN A 149 -2.24 -18.64 -4.55
CA GLN A 149 -2.72 -20.00 -4.22
C GLN A 149 -3.08 -20.22 -2.73
N ARG A 150 -3.35 -19.14 -1.99
CA ARG A 150 -3.66 -19.21 -0.55
C ARG A 150 -5.13 -19.48 -0.27
N VAL A 151 -6.00 -19.15 -1.22
CA VAL A 151 -7.46 -19.34 -1.14
C VAL A 151 -8.02 -19.72 -2.50
N HIS A 152 -9.15 -20.41 -2.51
CA HIS A 152 -9.91 -20.71 -3.72
C HIS A 152 -11.40 -20.43 -3.53
N LYS A 153 -12.11 -20.25 -4.64
CA LYS A 153 -13.53 -19.91 -4.66
C LYS A 153 -14.31 -21.11 -5.19
N VAL A 154 -15.33 -21.53 -4.44
CA VAL A 154 -16.28 -22.58 -4.85
C VAL A 154 -17.64 -21.93 -5.12
N GLY A 155 -18.19 -22.17 -6.31
CA GLY A 155 -19.47 -21.63 -6.76
C GLY A 155 -19.38 -20.30 -7.52
N ASN A 156 -20.35 -20.08 -8.42
CA ASN A 156 -20.40 -18.88 -9.27
C ASN A 156 -21.46 -17.84 -8.88
N THR A 157 -22.40 -18.20 -8.00
CA THR A 157 -23.54 -17.36 -7.62
C THR A 157 -23.25 -16.49 -6.38
N LYS A 158 -24.27 -15.80 -5.88
CA LYS A 158 -24.21 -14.99 -4.65
C LYS A 158 -23.82 -15.81 -3.40
N ALA A 159 -24.07 -17.12 -3.44
CA ALA A 159 -23.74 -18.06 -2.37
C ALA A 159 -22.30 -18.60 -2.46
N ALA A 160 -21.48 -18.08 -3.38
CA ALA A 160 -20.10 -18.52 -3.54
C ALA A 160 -19.31 -18.39 -2.24
N ARG A 161 -18.55 -19.43 -1.92
CA ARG A 161 -17.77 -19.54 -0.69
C ARG A 161 -16.28 -19.60 -1.00
N TRP A 162 -15.49 -19.04 -0.10
CA TRP A 162 -14.05 -19.03 -0.18
C TRP A 162 -13.47 -19.98 0.86
N PHE A 163 -12.54 -20.81 0.43
CA PHE A 163 -11.89 -21.83 1.23
C PHE A 163 -10.37 -21.61 1.20
N PRO A 164 -9.64 -22.06 2.24
CA PRO A 164 -8.19 -21.96 2.26
C PRO A 164 -7.56 -22.97 1.28
N GLY A 165 -6.35 -22.65 0.81
CA GLY A 165 -5.56 -23.51 -0.07
C GLY A 165 -5.80 -23.29 -1.56
N ALA A 166 -5.02 -23.98 -2.38
CA ALA A 166 -5.16 -23.97 -3.83
C ALA A 166 -6.50 -24.60 -4.25
N ALA A 167 -7.01 -24.20 -5.42
CA ALA A 167 -8.22 -24.83 -5.96
C ALA A 167 -7.96 -26.34 -6.13
N PRO A 168 -8.89 -27.22 -5.71
CA PRO A 168 -8.76 -28.63 -6.04
C PRO A 168 -8.70 -28.73 -7.56
N THR A 169 -7.61 -29.31 -8.07
CA THR A 169 -7.47 -29.67 -9.48
C THR A 169 -8.64 -30.58 -9.82
N ASP A 170 -9.39 -30.24 -10.87
CA ASP A 170 -10.55 -31.02 -11.31
C ASP A 170 -10.17 -32.51 -11.43
N CYS A 171 -10.70 -33.37 -10.55
CA CYS A 171 -10.51 -34.82 -10.59
C CYS A 171 -11.42 -35.49 -11.65
N ASN A 172 -11.59 -34.87 -12.81
CA ASN A 172 -12.24 -35.50 -13.97
C ASN A 172 -11.19 -35.77 -15.06
N LEU A 173 -10.28 -36.71 -14.79
CA LEU A 173 -9.78 -37.58 -15.85
C LEU A 173 -10.31 -38.97 -15.57
N GLU A 174 -11.12 -39.42 -16.51
CA GLU A 174 -11.83 -40.69 -16.57
C GLU A 174 -10.91 -41.85 -16.19
N ALA A 175 -11.42 -42.72 -15.31
CA ALA A 175 -10.83 -44.02 -15.08
C ALA A 175 -10.76 -44.77 -16.42
N PRO A 176 -9.62 -45.39 -16.78
CA PRO A 176 -9.61 -46.30 -17.92
C PRO A 176 -10.52 -47.48 -17.57
N VAL A 177 -11.64 -47.58 -18.28
CA VAL A 177 -12.47 -48.78 -18.31
C VAL A 177 -11.59 -49.88 -18.91
N GLN A 178 -11.40 -50.96 -18.14
CA GLN A 178 -10.71 -52.17 -18.59
C GLN A 178 -11.49 -52.90 -19.69
#